data_AF-A0A818X6K0-F1
#
_entry.id   AF-A0A818X6K0-F1
#
_cell.length_a   1.000
_cell.length_b   1.000
_cell.length_c   1.000
_cell.angle_alpha   90.00
_cell.angle_beta   90.00
_cell.angle_gamma   90.00
#
_symmetry.space_group_name_H-M   'P 1'
#
loop_
_entity.id
_entity.type
_entity.pdbx_description
1 polymer ?
#
loop_
_entity_poly.entity_id
_entity_poly.type
_entity_poly.pdbx_seq_one_letter_code
_entity_poly.pdbx_strand_id
1 'polypeptide(L)'
;MNTKNKFNSTLYYTYVNEDQIDVELLCIICNEPYQSPVNCLHCGQTLCERCYYTWEKQHLTCPFCRQAGSRYVSVITRVVLNQLNRLNVQCILCQQTNIKRGNFFDHITYSCPKQIVICTDKCGWKGHREKLENHLIKCRQKSHRFGFLRKWNFAACTRPTTSS
;
A
#
# COMPACT_ATOMS: atom_id res chain seq x y z
N MET A 1 -4.56 -9.60 15.90
CA MET A 1 -5.17 -9.44 14.56
C MET A 1 -4.21 -8.60 13.72
N ASN A 2 -3.36 -9.22 12.90
CA ASN A 2 -2.30 -8.53 12.15
C ASN A 2 -2.62 -8.62 10.65
N THR A 3 -3.31 -7.62 10.12
CA THR A 3 -3.59 -7.47 8.69
C THR A 3 -2.36 -6.95 7.97
N LYS A 4 -1.36 -7.83 7.78
CA LYS A 4 -0.35 -7.63 6.74
C LYS A 4 -1.01 -7.85 5.39
N ASN A 5 -1.64 -6.79 4.88
CA ASN A 5 -2.23 -6.77 3.56
C ASN A 5 -1.09 -6.98 2.54
N LYS A 6 -0.98 -8.20 2.00
CA LYS A 6 -0.05 -8.55 0.93
C LYS A 6 -0.39 -7.67 -0.27
N PHE A 7 0.39 -6.61 -0.47
CA PHE A 7 0.33 -5.77 -1.66
C PHE A 7 0.62 -6.67 -2.88
N ASN A 8 -0.41 -7.02 -3.64
CA ASN A 8 -0.23 -7.50 -5.01
C ASN A 8 0.22 -6.30 -5.84
N SER A 9 1.54 -6.15 -5.97
CA SER A 9 2.15 -4.94 -6.51
C SER A 9 1.79 -4.65 -7.97
N THR A 10 1.43 -5.69 -8.75
CA THR A 10 0.95 -5.58 -10.14
C THR A 10 -0.40 -4.90 -10.31
N LEU A 11 -1.17 -4.65 -9.23
CA LEU A 11 -2.47 -3.97 -9.33
C LEU A 11 -2.37 -2.45 -9.40
N TYR A 12 -1.19 -1.87 -9.10
CA TYR A 12 -1.07 -0.42 -8.95
C TYR A 12 -0.02 0.20 -9.89
N TYR A 13 0.96 -0.59 -10.35
CA TYR A 13 1.96 -0.12 -11.29
C TYR A 13 2.33 -1.19 -12.31
N THR A 14 2.91 -0.73 -13.42
CA THR A 14 3.65 -1.54 -14.40
C THR A 14 5.12 -1.15 -14.37
N TYR A 15 6.01 -2.05 -14.80
CA TYR A 15 7.43 -1.72 -14.91
C TYR A 15 7.69 -0.91 -16.18
N VAL A 16 8.66 0.00 -16.12
CA VAL A 16 9.11 0.76 -17.28
C VAL A 16 10.34 0.07 -17.85
N ASN A 17 10.39 -0.09 -19.17
CA ASN A 17 11.47 -0.77 -19.90
C ASN A 17 11.70 -2.20 -19.40
N GLU A 18 10.65 -3.02 -19.41
CA GLU A 18 10.70 -4.43 -18.94
C GLU A 18 11.83 -5.22 -19.61
N ASP A 19 12.04 -5.02 -20.91
CA ASP A 19 13.11 -5.67 -21.70
C ASP A 19 14.54 -5.29 -21.26
N GLN A 20 14.69 -4.22 -20.48
CA GLN A 20 15.98 -3.75 -19.96
C GLN A 20 16.22 -4.16 -18.50
N ILE A 21 15.27 -4.86 -17.88
CA ILE A 21 15.45 -5.34 -16.51
C ILE A 21 16.42 -6.53 -16.55
N ASP A 22 17.44 -6.46 -15.69
CA ASP A 22 18.41 -7.53 -15.53
C ASP A 22 17.71 -8.85 -15.17
N VAL A 23 17.99 -9.91 -15.95
CA VAL A 23 17.41 -11.24 -15.78
C VAL A 23 17.71 -11.84 -14.40
N GLU A 24 18.81 -11.43 -13.76
CA GLU A 24 19.19 -11.84 -12.40
C GLU A 24 18.24 -11.27 -11.32
N LEU A 25 17.40 -10.30 -11.69
CA LEU A 25 16.38 -9.73 -10.81
C LEU A 25 15.00 -10.36 -11.01
N LEU A 26 14.84 -11.29 -11.96
CA LEU A 26 13.58 -11.90 -12.33
C LEU A 26 13.36 -13.25 -11.63
N CYS A 27 12.13 -13.49 -11.20
CA CYS A 27 11.74 -14.79 -10.67
C CYS A 27 11.39 -15.76 -11.80
N ILE A 28 12.08 -16.90 -11.89
CA ILE A 28 11.83 -17.93 -12.92
C ILE A 28 10.39 -18.49 -12.93
N ILE A 29 9.65 -18.38 -11.82
CA ILE A 29 8.29 -18.94 -11.73
C ILE A 29 7.27 -17.99 -12.35
N CYS A 30 7.41 -16.68 -12.13
CA CYS A 30 6.44 -15.69 -12.63
C CYS A 30 6.99 -14.79 -13.73
N ASN A 31 8.28 -14.88 -14.05
CA ASN A 31 9.01 -14.03 -14.99
C ASN A 31 8.88 -12.51 -14.71
N GLU A 32 8.76 -12.16 -13.43
CA GLU A 32 8.62 -10.78 -12.96
C GLU A 32 9.77 -10.43 -12.01
N PRO A 33 10.13 -9.14 -11.87
CA PRO A 33 11.11 -8.72 -10.89
C PRO A 33 10.69 -9.13 -9.48
N TYR A 34 11.64 -9.62 -8.67
CA TYR A 34 11.34 -10.23 -7.39
C TYR A 34 10.49 -9.33 -6.47
N GLN A 35 9.40 -9.91 -5.95
CA GLN A 35 8.53 -9.33 -4.94
C GLN A 35 8.67 -10.12 -3.64
N SER A 36 9.09 -9.44 -2.57
CA SER A 36 9.44 -10.07 -1.29
C SER A 36 10.30 -11.33 -1.50
N PRO A 37 11.51 -11.21 -2.08
CA PRO A 37 12.32 -12.37 -2.43
C PRO A 37 12.65 -13.24 -1.22
N VAL A 38 12.62 -14.56 -1.42
CA VAL A 38 13.03 -15.59 -0.46
C VAL A 38 14.07 -16.51 -1.08
N ASN A 39 15.05 -16.93 -0.28
CA ASN A 39 16.11 -17.85 -0.68
C ASN A 39 15.88 -19.23 -0.11
N CYS A 40 16.03 -20.24 -0.95
CA CYS A 40 16.17 -21.62 -0.49
C CYS A 40 17.51 -21.79 0.24
N LEU A 41 17.49 -22.20 1.50
CA LEU A 41 18.74 -22.42 2.27
C LEU A 41 19.57 -23.61 1.78
N HIS A 42 18.99 -24.51 0.98
CA HIS A 42 19.69 -25.68 0.46
C HIS A 42 20.45 -25.39 -0.83
N CYS A 43 19.80 -24.76 -1.82
CA CYS A 43 20.42 -24.51 -3.13
C CYS A 43 20.75 -23.03 -3.41
N GLY A 44 20.41 -22.13 -2.49
CA GLY A 44 20.67 -20.69 -2.63
C GLY A 44 19.75 -19.96 -3.61
N GLN A 45 18.87 -20.66 -4.31
CA GLN A 45 18.04 -20.06 -5.35
C GLN A 45 16.96 -19.12 -4.78
N THR A 46 16.74 -18.02 -5.50
CA THR A 46 15.83 -16.93 -5.11
C THR A 46 14.51 -17.03 -5.88
N LEU A 47 13.39 -16.84 -5.18
CA LEU A 47 12.07 -16.69 -5.80
C LEU A 47 11.20 -15.69 -5.03
N CYS A 48 10.11 -15.23 -5.63
CA CYS A 48 9.12 -14.42 -4.93
C CYS A 48 8.45 -15.25 -3.81
N GLU A 49 8.19 -14.62 -2.65
CA GLU A 49 7.48 -15.25 -1.54
C GLU A 49 6.13 -15.86 -1.99
N ARG A 50 5.38 -15.14 -2.84
CA ARG A 50 4.11 -15.66 -3.39
C ARG A 50 4.31 -16.91 -4.24
N CYS A 51 5.35 -16.94 -5.08
CA CYS A 51 5.65 -18.09 -5.93
C CYS A 51 6.03 -19.31 -5.08
N TYR A 52 6.79 -19.10 -4.01
CA TYR A 52 7.11 -20.14 -3.03
C TYR A 52 5.84 -20.71 -2.41
N TYR A 53 4.98 -19.87 -1.85
CA TYR A 53 3.74 -20.33 -1.20
C TYR A 53 2.75 -21.00 -2.17
N THR A 54 2.73 -20.60 -3.43
CA THR A 54 1.92 -21.28 -4.45
C THR A 54 2.46 -22.68 -4.72
N TRP A 55 3.78 -22.82 -4.86
CA TRP A 55 4.44 -24.10 -5.11
C TRP A 55 4.29 -25.07 -3.92
N GLU A 56 4.54 -24.57 -2.69
CA GLU A 56 4.49 -25.36 -1.46
C GLU A 56 3.13 -26.03 -1.21
N LYS A 57 2.04 -25.42 -1.67
CA LYS A 57 0.68 -26.00 -1.57
C LYS A 57 0.50 -27.28 -2.37
N GLN A 58 1.31 -27.48 -3.41
CA GLN A 58 1.21 -28.61 -4.32
C GLN A 58 2.40 -29.58 -4.15
N HIS A 59 3.54 -29.09 -3.68
CA HIS A 59 4.79 -29.82 -3.62
C HIS A 59 5.57 -29.51 -2.34
N LEU A 60 6.05 -30.53 -1.65
CA LEU A 60 6.90 -30.39 -0.44
C LEU A 60 8.40 -30.26 -0.76
N THR A 61 8.73 -29.98 -2.02
CA THR A 61 10.11 -29.95 -2.54
C THR A 61 10.47 -28.57 -3.08
N CYS A 62 11.75 -28.25 -3.18
CA CYS A 62 12.21 -27.03 -3.86
C CYS A 62 11.95 -27.12 -5.39
N PRO A 63 11.41 -26.08 -6.05
CA PRO A 63 11.20 -26.10 -7.51
C PRO A 63 12.50 -26.18 -8.31
N PHE A 64 13.65 -25.82 -7.70
CA PHE A 64 14.95 -25.80 -8.37
C PHE A 64 15.76 -27.07 -8.13
N CYS A 65 15.97 -27.46 -6.87
CA CYS A 65 16.82 -28.60 -6.52
C CYS A 65 16.03 -29.86 -6.15
N ARG A 66 14.69 -29.80 -6.10
CA ARG A 66 13.80 -30.90 -5.72
C ARG A 66 14.00 -31.44 -4.30
N GLN A 67 14.82 -30.78 -3.48
CA GLN A 67 15.06 -31.18 -2.09
C GLN A 67 13.80 -30.97 -1.24
N ALA A 68 13.38 -32.03 -0.55
CA ALA A 68 12.28 -32.00 0.40
C ALA A 68 12.68 -31.29 1.71
N GLY A 69 11.71 -30.65 2.38
CA GLY A 69 11.95 -29.99 3.67
C GLY A 69 12.88 -28.77 3.60
N SER A 70 13.05 -28.20 2.40
CA SER A 70 13.85 -26.99 2.21
C SER A 70 13.24 -25.81 2.98
N ARG A 71 14.05 -25.13 3.79
CA ARG A 71 13.66 -23.90 4.49
C ARG A 71 13.89 -22.69 3.59
N TYR A 72 12.96 -21.75 3.63
CA TYR A 72 13.07 -20.47 2.92
C TYR A 72 13.18 -19.32 3.90
N VAL A 73 14.08 -18.38 3.59
CA VAL A 73 14.30 -17.16 4.37
C VAL A 73 14.20 -15.94 3.48
N SER A 74 13.69 -14.84 4.01
CA SER A 74 13.63 -13.58 3.27
C SER A 74 15.03 -13.09 2.92
N VAL A 75 15.19 -12.58 1.70
CA VAL A 75 16.42 -11.92 1.28
C VAL A 75 16.54 -10.58 2.01
N ILE A 76 17.61 -10.44 2.80
CA ILE A 76 17.94 -9.21 3.53
C ILE A 76 19.14 -8.46 2.92
N THR A 77 19.77 -9.03 1.89
CA THR A 77 20.94 -8.46 1.24
C THR A 77 20.59 -7.12 0.60
N ARG A 78 21.14 -6.04 1.17
CA ARG A 78 20.80 -4.66 0.79
C ARG A 78 21.08 -4.37 -0.68
N VAL A 79 22.16 -4.92 -1.24
CA VAL A 79 22.53 -4.69 -2.65
C VAL A 79 21.42 -5.16 -3.59
N VAL A 80 20.92 -6.39 -3.41
CA VAL A 80 19.84 -6.98 -4.21
C VAL A 80 18.55 -6.18 -4.05
N LEU A 81 18.16 -5.88 -2.81
CA LEU A 81 16.95 -5.10 -2.53
C LEU A 81 17.02 -3.69 -3.14
N ASN A 82 18.18 -3.05 -3.09
CA ASN A 82 18.40 -1.74 -3.67
C ASN A 82 18.39 -1.77 -5.20
N GLN A 83 18.93 -2.80 -5.84
CA GLN A 83 18.84 -2.99 -7.29
C GLN A 83 17.37 -3.05 -7.72
N LEU A 84 16.59 -3.91 -7.07
CA LEU A 84 15.17 -4.03 -7.36
C LEU A 84 14.40 -2.71 -7.08
N ASN A 85 14.72 -1.99 -6.01
CA ASN A 85 14.04 -0.74 -5.66
C ASN A 85 14.37 0.44 -6.58
N ARG A 86 15.47 0.36 -7.34
CA ARG A 86 15.87 1.37 -8.35
C ARG A 86 15.14 1.23 -9.68
N LEU A 87 14.44 0.11 -9.91
CA LEU A 87 13.61 -0.08 -11.10
C LEU A 87 12.56 1.04 -11.19
N ASN A 88 12.33 1.52 -12.40
CA ASN A 88 11.31 2.53 -12.67
C ASN A 88 9.96 1.84 -12.90
N VAL A 89 8.90 2.45 -12.38
CA VAL A 89 7.54 1.98 -12.53
C VAL A 89 6.63 3.12 -12.99
N GLN A 90 5.52 2.76 -13.63
CA GLN A 90 4.47 3.65 -14.06
C GLN A 90 3.21 3.41 -13.22
N CYS A 91 2.66 4.46 -12.63
CA CYS A 91 1.41 4.36 -11.88
C CYS A 91 0.23 4.12 -12.81
N ILE A 92 -0.53 3.05 -12.59
CA ILE A 92 -1.73 2.73 -13.39
C ILE A 92 -2.83 3.80 -13.21
N LEU A 93 -2.92 4.39 -12.02
CA LEU A 93 -4.01 5.34 -11.68
C LEU A 93 -3.82 6.72 -12.34
N CYS A 94 -2.59 7.25 -12.33
CA CYS A 94 -2.31 8.60 -12.80
C CYS A 94 -1.34 8.67 -13.99
N GLN A 95 -0.85 7.52 -14.46
CA GLN A 95 0.08 7.39 -15.59
C GLN A 95 1.45 8.03 -15.37
N GLN A 96 1.75 8.52 -14.16
CA GLN A 96 3.07 9.07 -13.82
C GLN A 96 4.15 7.98 -13.93
N THR A 97 5.19 8.26 -14.71
CA THR A 97 6.37 7.41 -14.91
C THR A 97 7.55 7.87 -14.04
N ASN A 98 8.70 7.20 -14.17
CA ASN A 98 9.95 7.52 -13.44
C ASN A 98 9.81 7.46 -11.91
N ILE A 99 8.79 6.75 -11.41
CA ILE A 99 8.68 6.47 -9.98
C ILE A 99 9.60 5.30 -9.69
N LYS A 100 10.48 5.44 -8.70
CA LYS A 100 11.28 4.30 -8.23
C LYS A 100 10.36 3.31 -7.53
N ARG A 101 10.50 2.01 -7.84
CA ARG A 101 9.69 0.94 -7.25
C ARG A 101 9.66 1.01 -5.73
N GLY A 102 10.82 1.28 -5.11
CA GLY A 102 10.92 1.44 -3.65
C GLY A 102 10.11 2.62 -3.08
N ASN A 103 9.82 3.63 -3.88
CA ASN A 103 9.09 4.85 -3.48
C ASN A 103 7.63 4.84 -3.95
N PHE A 104 7.18 3.76 -4.60
CA PHE A 104 5.84 3.71 -5.20
C PHE A 104 4.72 3.76 -4.14
N PHE A 105 4.95 3.17 -2.97
CA PHE A 105 4.00 3.23 -1.87
C PHE A 105 3.77 4.68 -1.39
N ASP A 106 4.84 5.48 -1.30
CA ASP A 106 4.75 6.89 -0.93
C ASP A 106 4.00 7.68 -2.00
N HIS A 107 4.24 7.37 -3.27
CA HIS A 107 3.47 7.96 -4.37
C HIS A 107 1.96 7.71 -4.18
N ILE A 108 1.51 6.47 -3.98
CA ILE A 108 0.08 6.17 -3.78
C ILE A 108 -0.46 6.85 -2.52
N THR A 109 0.30 6.83 -1.44
CA THR A 109 -0.16 7.30 -0.12
C THR A 109 -0.23 8.82 -0.02
N TYR A 110 0.68 9.55 -0.67
CA TYR A 110 0.84 10.99 -0.44
C TYR A 110 0.67 11.84 -1.70
N SER A 111 1.04 11.33 -2.87
CA SER A 111 1.25 12.18 -4.06
C SER A 111 0.31 11.90 -5.22
N CYS A 112 -0.24 10.69 -5.34
CA CYS A 112 -1.01 10.27 -6.50
C CYS A 112 -2.32 11.10 -6.60
N PRO A 113 -2.51 11.89 -7.69
CA PRO A 113 -3.66 12.79 -7.83
C PRO A 113 -4.97 12.03 -8.02
N LYS A 114 -4.91 10.84 -8.65
CA LYS A 114 -6.06 9.98 -8.92
C LYS A 114 -6.35 8.99 -7.80
N GLN A 115 -5.56 8.95 -6.73
CA GLN A 115 -5.86 8.12 -5.57
C GLN A 115 -7.14 8.59 -4.88
N ILE A 116 -8.02 7.65 -4.53
CA ILE A 116 -9.21 7.95 -3.74
C ILE A 116 -8.79 8.15 -2.28
N VAL A 117 -9.11 9.33 -1.75
CA VAL A 117 -8.83 9.74 -0.37
C VAL A 117 -10.13 10.10 0.35
N ILE A 118 -10.10 10.01 1.67
CA ILE A 118 -11.21 10.40 2.54
C ILE A 118 -10.99 11.82 3.07
N CYS A 119 -12.06 12.54 3.36
CA CYS A 119 -11.96 13.85 3.97
C CYS A 119 -11.35 13.78 5.37
N THR A 120 -10.38 14.67 5.65
CA THR A 120 -9.70 14.80 6.95
C THR A 120 -10.66 15.22 8.06
N ASP A 121 -11.67 16.01 7.72
CA ASP A 121 -12.66 16.56 8.64
C ASP A 121 -13.80 15.54 8.91
N LYS A 122 -13.66 14.29 8.43
CA LYS A 122 -14.57 13.15 8.64
C LYS A 122 -16.03 13.40 8.27
N CYS A 123 -16.29 14.29 7.30
CA CYS A 123 -17.64 14.57 6.80
C CYS A 123 -18.26 13.44 5.93
N GLY A 124 -17.57 12.31 5.78
CA GLY A 124 -18.00 11.16 4.98
C GLY A 124 -17.61 11.21 3.49
N TRP A 125 -17.06 12.33 3.00
CA TRP A 125 -16.65 12.45 1.61
C TRP A 125 -15.47 11.54 1.25
N LYS A 126 -15.54 10.98 0.04
CA LYS A 126 -14.48 10.19 -0.61
C LYS A 126 -14.38 10.61 -2.07
N GLY A 127 -13.17 10.80 -2.57
CA GLY A 127 -12.95 11.16 -3.97
C GLY A 127 -11.46 11.25 -4.32
N HIS A 128 -11.15 11.60 -5.57
CA HIS A 128 -9.75 11.75 -6.01
C HIS A 128 -9.02 12.84 -5.22
N ARG A 129 -7.74 12.61 -4.91
CA ARG A 129 -6.87 13.55 -4.19
C ARG A 129 -6.85 14.94 -4.81
N GLU A 130 -6.80 15.04 -6.14
CA GLU A 130 -6.84 16.33 -6.85
C GLU A 130 -8.08 17.17 -6.54
N LYS A 131 -9.19 16.54 -6.11
CA LYS A 131 -10.44 17.22 -5.75
C LYS A 131 -10.53 17.50 -4.24
N LEU A 132 -9.59 17.02 -3.44
CA LEU A 132 -9.64 17.14 -1.97
C LEU A 132 -9.58 18.59 -1.53
N GLU A 133 -8.69 19.42 -2.09
CA GLU A 133 -8.56 20.83 -1.71
C GLU A 133 -9.86 21.60 -1.94
N ASN A 134 -10.44 21.47 -3.15
CA ASN A 134 -11.74 22.04 -3.50
C ASN A 134 -12.87 21.54 -2.58
N HIS A 135 -12.81 20.27 -2.17
CA HIS A 135 -13.74 19.72 -1.20
C HIS A 135 -13.56 20.37 0.19
N LEU A 136 -12.33 20.48 0.71
CA LEU A 136 -12.05 21.00 2.05
C LEU A 136 -12.57 22.43 2.25
N ILE A 137 -12.43 23.28 1.23
CA ILE A 137 -12.99 24.66 1.24
C ILE A 137 -14.50 24.62 1.48
N LYS A 138 -15.22 23.79 0.70
CA LYS A 138 -16.69 23.65 0.81
C LYS A 138 -17.12 22.92 2.08
N CYS A 139 -16.31 21.97 2.54
CA CYS A 139 -16.58 21.16 3.74
C CYS A 139 -16.59 22.03 5.00
N ARG A 140 -15.55 22.85 5.19
CA ARG A 140 -15.41 23.73 6.36
C ARG A 140 -16.47 24.84 6.38
N GLN A 141 -16.84 25.37 5.21
CA GLN A 141 -17.94 26.33 5.11
C GLN A 141 -19.29 25.72 5.53
N LYS A 142 -19.54 24.44 5.23
CA LYS A 142 -20.76 23.74 5.69
C LYS A 142 -20.73 23.41 7.18
N SER A 143 -19.56 23.13 7.78
CA SER A 143 -19.46 22.90 9.22
C SER A 143 -19.84 24.14 10.03
N HIS A 144 -19.54 25.35 9.53
CA HIS A 144 -19.98 26.61 10.12
C HIS A 144 -21.48 26.87 9.99
N ARG A 145 -22.14 26.33 8.96
CA ARG A 145 -23.59 26.54 8.73
C ARG A 145 -24.46 25.57 9.55
N PHE A 146 -23.93 24.42 9.95
CA PHE A 146 -24.59 23.46 10.85
C PHE A 146 -24.24 23.67 12.34
N GLY A 147 -23.30 24.56 12.67
CA GLY A 147 -22.97 24.96 14.04
C GLY A 147 -24.04 25.83 14.73
N PHE A 148 -25.07 26.29 14.02
CA PHE A 148 -26.11 27.20 14.55
C PHE A 148 -27.47 26.54 14.86
N LEU A 149 -27.55 25.20 14.85
CA LEU A 149 -28.74 24.47 15.31
C LEU A 149 -28.39 23.33 16.28
N ARG A 150 -27.41 23.55 17.16
CA ARG A 150 -27.50 22.93 18.49
C ARG A 150 -28.29 23.90 19.36
N LYS A 151 -29.62 23.72 19.40
CA LYS A 151 -30.48 24.27 20.45
C LYS A 151 -29.86 23.88 21.78
N TRP A 152 -29.25 24.86 22.44
CA TRP A 152 -28.94 24.80 23.85
C TRP A 152 -30.28 24.72 24.58
N ASN A 153 -30.62 23.55 25.12
CA ASN A 153 -31.52 23.50 26.26
C ASN A 153 -30.73 24.08 27.43
N PHE A 154 -30.80 25.41 27.60
CA PHE A 154 -30.49 26.04 28.87
C PHE A 154 -31.54 25.55 29.86
N ALA A 155 -31.20 24.49 30.60
CA ALA A 155 -31.83 24.23 31.88
C ALA A 155 -31.51 25.44 32.76
N ALA A 156 -32.54 26.26 33.01
CA ALA A 156 -32.45 27.35 33.96
C ALA A 156 -32.17 26.76 35.35
N CYS A 157 -30.96 26.97 35.86
CA CYS A 157 -30.68 26.88 37.28
C CYS A 157 -31.40 28.03 37.98
N THR A 158 -32.57 27.78 38.56
CA THR A 158 -33.12 28.63 39.62
C THR A 158 -32.78 27.99 40.96
N ARG A 159 -31.99 28.72 41.76
CA ARG A 159 -31.61 28.37 43.14
C ARG A 159 -32.86 28.30 44.04
N PRO A 160 -32.87 27.45 45.07
CA PRO A 160 -33.84 27.53 46.15
C PRO A 160 -33.37 28.55 47.20
N THR A 161 -34.25 29.49 47.55
CA THR A 161 -34.14 30.26 48.81
C THR A 161 -35.50 30.23 49.51
N THR A 162 -35.43 30.07 50.81
CA THR A 162 -36.40 29.55 51.77
C THR A 162 -37.53 30.49 52.19
N SER A 163 -38.53 29.84 52.83
CA SER A 163 -39.42 30.24 53.94
C SER A 163 -40.63 31.13 53.67
N SER A 164 -41.82 30.57 53.91
CA SER A 164 -42.68 30.94 55.07
C SER A 164 -43.58 29.76 55.42
#